data_AF-A0AAJ2JNK3-F1
#
_entry.id   AF-A0AAJ2JNK3-F1
#
_cell.length_a   1.000
_cell.length_b   1.000
_cell.length_c   1.000
_cell.angle_alpha   90.00
_cell.angle_beta   90.00
_cell.angle_gamma   90.00
#
_symmetry.space_group_name_H-M   'P 1'
#
loop_
_entity.id
_entity.type
_entity.pdbx_description
1 polymer ?
#
loop_
_entity_poly.entity_id
_entity_poly.type
_entity_poly.pdbx_seq_one_letter_code
_entity_poly.pdbx_strand_id
1 'polypeptide(L)' 'MRKILGIFLILVGLSLIIFFPFLDKYQPEGMAKATTIIGIILTGIGIFLLKS' A
#
# COMPACT_ATOMS: atom_id res chain seq x y z
N MET A 1 7.45 7.50 17.51
CA MET A 1 6.99 8.16 16.25
C MET A 1 7.30 7.34 15.00
N ARG A 2 8.57 7.03 14.67
CA ARG A 2 8.92 6.27 13.45
C ARG A 2 8.25 4.90 13.33
N LYS A 3 8.19 4.13 14.42
CA LYS A 3 7.50 2.83 14.44
C LYS A 3 6.00 2.93 14.17
N ILE A 4 5.34 3.96 14.70
CA ILE A 4 3.90 4.21 14.48
C ILE A 4 3.66 4.58 13.01
N LEU A 5 4.51 5.44 12.43
CA LEU A 5 4.49 5.75 11.00
C LEU A 5 4.71 4.50 10.13
N GLY A 6 5.65 3.63 10.52
CA GLY A 6 5.90 2.36 9.83
C GLY A 6 4.67 1.45 9.82
N ILE A 7 4.02 1.26 10.97
CA ILE A 7 2.78 0.48 11.08
C ILE A 7 1.67 1.08 10.22
N PHE A 8 1.49 2.40 10.27
CA PHE A 8 0.49 3.09 9.47
C PHE A 8 0.72 2.90 7.96
N LEU A 9 1.96 3.04 7.50
CA LEU A 9 2.33 2.83 6.10
C LEU A 9 2.09 1.40 5.63
N ILE A 10 2.35 0.41 6.48
CA ILE A 10 2.03 -1.00 6.19
C ILE A 10 0.53 -1.21 6.07
N LEU A 11 -0.26 -0.67 7.00
CA LEU A 11 -1.72 -0.80 6.96
C LEU A 11 -2.31 -0.16 5.70
N VAL A 12 -1.86 1.05 5.36
CA VAL A 12 -2.31 1.75 4.15
C VAL A 12 -1.87 0.99 2.90
N GLY A 13 -0.60 0.56 2.81
CA GLY A 13 -0.07 -0.18 1.67
C GLY A 13 -0.81 -1.49 1.41
N LEU A 14 -1.05 -2.29 2.48
CA LEU A 14 -1.83 -3.52 2.39
C LEU A 14 -3.28 -3.26 2.01
N SER A 15 -3.89 -2.19 2.53
CA SER A 15 -5.26 -1.85 2.18
C SER A 15 -5.42 -1.53 0.69
N LEU A 16 -4.44 -0.85 0.08
CA LEU A 16 -4.42 -0.60 -1.36
C LEU A 16 -4.22 -1.88 -2.17
N ILE A 17 -3.34 -2.78 -1.74
CA ILE A 17 -3.11 -4.05 -2.45
C ILE A 17 -4.37 -4.94 -2.42
N ILE A 18 -5.05 -5.01 -1.27
CA ILE A 18 -6.15 -5.94 -1.06
C ILE A 18 -7.48 -5.36 -1.54
N PHE A 19 -7.82 -4.12 -1.20
CA PHE A 19 -9.16 -3.57 -1.45
C PHE A 19 -9.28 -2.84 -2.79
N PHE A 20 -8.20 -2.27 -3.32
CA PHE A 20 -8.26 -1.48 -4.54
C PHE A 20 -8.71 -2.30 -5.77
N PRO A 21 -8.22 -3.53 -6.01
CA PRO A 21 -8.70 -4.37 -7.12
C PRO A 21 -10.20 -4.68 -7.06
N PHE A 22 -10.81 -4.67 -5.87
CA PHE A 22 -12.25 -4.90 -5.70
C PHE A 22 -13.09 -3.63 -5.92
N LEU A 23 -12.51 -2.44 -5.67
CA LEU A 23 -13.13 -1.16 -6.01
C LEU A 23 -13.09 -0.90 -7.52
N ASP A 24 -12.16 -1.56 -8.23
CA ASP A 24 -11.81 -1.30 -9.62
C ASP A 24 -12.73 -1.91 -10.67
N LYS A 25 -13.92 -2.43 -10.31
CA LYS A 25 -14.87 -3.02 -11.27
C LYS A 25 -15.27 -2.06 -12.41
N TYR A 26 -14.95 -0.77 -12.28
CA TYR A 26 -15.19 0.28 -13.26
C TYR A 26 -13.96 1.14 -13.62
N GLN A 27 -12.75 0.87 -13.09
CA GLN A 27 -11.56 1.67 -13.45
C GLN A 27 -10.68 0.96 -14.49
N PRO A 28 -9.84 1.72 -15.23
CA PRO A 28 -8.93 1.15 -16.21
C PRO A 28 -7.91 0.22 -15.55
N GLU A 29 -7.62 -0.92 -16.18
CA GLU A 29 -6.68 -1.93 -15.68
C GLU A 29 -5.27 -1.36 -15.35
N GLY A 30 -4.89 -0.25 -16.00
CA GLY A 30 -3.68 0.50 -15.70
C GLY A 30 -3.67 1.15 -14.31
N MET A 31 -4.83 1.60 -13.81
CA MET A 31 -4.97 2.17 -12.47
C MET A 31 -4.84 1.11 -11.38
N ALA A 32 -5.53 -0.05 -11.51
CA ALA A 32 -5.32 -1.20 -10.61
C ALA A 32 -3.84 -1.56 -10.44
N LYS A 33 -3.11 -1.67 -11.56
CA LYS A 33 -1.69 -2.03 -11.57
C LYS A 33 -0.85 -0.96 -10.87
N ALA A 34 -1.07 0.31 -11.20
CA ALA A 34 -0.35 1.42 -10.58
C ALA A 34 -0.59 1.48 -9.05
N THR A 35 -1.84 1.35 -8.60
CA THR A 35 -2.17 1.39 -7.18
C THR A 35 -1.60 0.20 -6.42
N THR A 36 -1.59 -0.99 -7.03
CA THR A 36 -0.94 -2.16 -6.43
C THR A 36 0.56 -1.92 -6.25
N ILE A 37 1.24 -1.35 -7.25
CA ILE A 37 2.67 -1.00 -7.16
C ILE A 37 2.91 0.02 -6.05
N ILE A 38 2.09 1.06 -5.95
CA ILE A 38 2.16 2.07 -4.88
C ILE A 38 1.98 1.41 -3.50
N GLY A 39 1.01 0.50 -3.37
CA GLY A 39 0.77 -0.24 -2.13
C GLY A 39 1.98 -1.10 -1.70
N ILE A 40 2.65 -1.75 -2.65
CA ILE A 40 3.88 -2.53 -2.39
C ILE A 40 5.01 -1.61 -1.90
N ILE A 41 5.21 -0.46 -2.54
CA ILE A 41 6.24 0.51 -2.15
C ILE A 41 5.98 1.04 -0.74
N LEU A 42 4.75 1.45 -0.43
CA LEU A 42 4.37 1.95 0.90
C LEU A 42 4.59 0.90 1.99
N THR A 43 4.24 -0.36 1.70
CA THR A 43 4.48 -1.48 2.62
C THR A 43 5.98 -1.68 2.85
N GLY A 44 6.80 -1.65 1.79
CA GLY A 44 8.25 -1.77 1.89
C GLY A 44 8.89 -0.65 2.72
N ILE A 45 8.48 0.60 2.51
CA ILE A 45 8.93 1.75 3.31
C ILE A 45 8.49 1.58 4.78
N GLY A 46 7.26 1.14 5.01
CA GLY A 46 6.75 0.90 6.36
C GLY A 46 7.54 -0.19 7.11
N ILE A 47 7.88 -1.30 6.45
CA ILE A 47 8.74 -2.36 7.00
C ILE A 47 10.15 -1.81 7.29
N PHE A 48 10.71 -1.01 6.40
CA PHE A 48 12.03 -0.40 6.61
C PHE A 48 12.05 0.52 7.84
N LEU A 49 11.00 1.34 8.01
CA LEU A 49 10.86 2.23 9.17
C LEU A 49 10.64 1.50 10.49
N LEU A 50 10.17 0.24 10.46
CA LEU A 50 10.09 -0.62 11.64
C LEU A 50 11.45 -1.19 12.06
N LYS A 51 12.36 -1.36 11.09
CA LYS A 51 13.72 -1.90 11.32
C LYS A 51 14.69 -0.82 11.85
N SER A 52 14.45 0.45 11.54
CA SER A 52 15.25 1.61 11.99
C SER A 52 14.84 2.13 13.37
#